data_AF-A0A017S5C1-F1
#
_entry.id   AF-A0A017S5C1-F1
#
_cell.length_a   1.000
_cell.length_b   1.000
_cell.length_c   1.000
_cell.angle_alpha   90.00
_cell.angle_beta   90.00
_cell.angle_gamma   90.00
#
_symmetry.space_group_name_H-M   'P 1'
#
loop_
_entity.id
_entity.type
_entity.pdbx_description
1 polymer ?
#
loop_
_entity_poly.entity_id
_entity_poly.type
_entity_poly.pdbx_seq_one_letter_code
_entity_poly.pdbx_strand_id
1 'polypeptide(L)'
;MISLGNKPRVLRGQADFGNYCMRRNPFKEIFMAVAEQPAQLAIIKLLLEWGGFDVRTQDIDGNTALYYLAATLAIGSETVKVLRAMNGGKEVWQSSRNRCGLTPKQLMEE
;
A
#
# COMPACT_ATOMS: atom_id res chain seq x y z
N MET A 1 -29.18 -5.24 -41.65
CA MET A 1 -27.75 -5.04 -41.94
C MET A 1 -27.06 -4.92 -40.59
N ILE A 2 -26.42 -5.99 -40.13
CA ILE A 2 -25.85 -6.09 -38.77
C ILE A 2 -24.39 -5.66 -38.88
N SER A 3 -24.04 -4.53 -38.25
CA SER A 3 -22.68 -3.98 -38.28
C SER A 3 -21.76 -4.84 -37.41
N LEU A 4 -20.68 -5.35 -38.01
CA LEU A 4 -19.69 -6.20 -37.38
C LEU A 4 -18.95 -5.46 -36.27
N GLY A 5 -18.85 -6.12 -35.11
CA GLY A 5 -18.29 -5.60 -33.88
C GLY A 5 -16.88 -5.04 -34.04
N ASN A 6 -16.71 -3.81 -33.56
CA ASN A 6 -15.42 -3.20 -33.31
C ASN A 6 -14.63 -4.06 -32.32
N LYS A 7 -13.45 -4.53 -32.73
CA LYS A 7 -12.49 -5.20 -31.84
C LYS A 7 -12.12 -4.27 -30.67
N PRO A 8 -11.99 -4.77 -29.43
CA PRO A 8 -11.58 -3.93 -28.31
C PRO A 8 -10.16 -3.42 -28.56
N ARG A 9 -10.06 -2.10 -28.71
CA ARG A 9 -8.81 -1.34 -28.82
C ARG A 9 -8.09 -1.48 -27.49
N VAL A 10 -6.91 -2.11 -27.51
CA VAL A 10 -6.00 -2.22 -26.36
C VAL A 10 -5.74 -0.81 -25.85
N LEU A 11 -6.36 -0.46 -24.72
CA LEU A 11 -6.06 0.77 -24.01
C LEU A 11 -4.67 0.58 -23.40
N ARG A 12 -3.63 1.06 -24.09
CA ARG A 12 -2.40 1.48 -23.40
C ARG A 12 -2.80 2.66 -22.53
N GLY A 13 -3.27 2.35 -21.32
CA GLY A 13 -3.68 3.33 -20.33
C GLY A 13 -2.45 4.08 -19.84
N GLN A 14 -2.18 5.22 -20.46
CA GLN A 14 -1.55 6.32 -19.75
C GLN A 14 -2.62 6.84 -18.79
N ALA A 15 -2.68 6.21 -17.61
CA ALA A 15 -3.42 6.78 -16.50
C ALA A 15 -2.85 8.18 -16.28
N ASP A 16 -3.72 9.19 -16.16
CA ASP A 16 -3.36 10.54 -15.80
C ASP A 16 -2.74 10.50 -14.39
N PHE A 17 -1.41 10.38 -14.33
CA PHE A 17 -0.65 10.13 -13.11
C PHE A 17 -0.93 11.19 -12.04
N GLY A 18 -1.26 12.42 -12.44
CA GLY A 18 -1.63 13.50 -11.52
C GLY A 18 -2.88 13.19 -10.69
N ASN A 19 -3.87 12.50 -11.28
CA ASN A 19 -5.10 12.09 -10.57
C ASN A 19 -4.90 10.87 -9.67
N TYR A 20 -3.96 9.96 -10.00
CA TYR A 20 -3.64 8.81 -9.16
C TYR A 20 -2.94 9.22 -7.86
N CYS A 21 -2.04 10.20 -7.95
CA CYS A 21 -1.21 10.65 -6.83
C CYS A 21 -1.92 11.55 -5.82
N MET A 22 -3.02 12.20 -6.22
CA MET A 22 -3.78 13.13 -5.38
C MET A 22 -5.09 12.54 -4.86
N ARG A 23 -5.39 11.27 -5.19
CA ARG A 23 -6.61 10.64 -4.73
C ARG A 23 -6.47 10.34 -3.23
N ARG A 24 -7.20 11.09 -2.39
CA ARG A 24 -7.38 10.76 -0.97
C ARG A 24 -7.64 9.27 -0.84
N ASN A 25 -6.91 8.60 0.06
CA ASN A 25 -7.11 7.18 0.34
C ASN A 25 -8.62 6.97 0.64
N PRO A 26 -9.39 6.36 -0.29
CA PRO A 26 -10.83 6.19 -0.10
C PRO A 26 -11.12 5.15 0.99
N PHE A 27 -10.09 4.41 1.43
CA PHE A 27 -10.13 3.46 2.52
C PHE A 27 -9.64 4.07 3.85
N LYS A 28 -9.27 5.36 3.91
CA LYS A 28 -8.90 6.04 5.17
C LYS A 28 -10.02 5.95 6.22
N GLU A 29 -11.26 5.96 5.75
CA GLU A 29 -12.46 5.87 6.61
C GLU A 29 -12.91 4.43 6.87
N ILE A 30 -12.34 3.44 6.17
CA ILE A 30 -12.58 2.02 6.46
C ILE A 30 -11.60 1.66 7.57
N PHE A 31 -12.08 1.78 8.81
CA PHE A 31 -11.34 1.31 9.99
C PHE A 31 -11.58 -0.18 10.20
N MET A 32 -10.51 -0.93 10.46
CA MET A 32 -10.62 -2.32 10.88
C MET A 32 -11.24 -2.34 12.26
N ALA A 33 -12.24 -3.19 12.48
CA ALA A 33 -12.84 -3.32 13.81
C ALA A 33 -11.77 -3.72 14.82
N VAL A 34 -11.80 -3.15 16.03
CA VAL A 34 -10.78 -3.41 17.07
C VAL A 34 -10.61 -4.90 17.34
N ALA A 35 -11.69 -5.68 17.22
CA ALA A 35 -11.68 -7.13 17.39
C ALA A 35 -10.89 -7.91 16.32
N GLU A 36 -10.70 -7.34 15.12
CA GLU A 36 -10.02 -7.99 13.99
C GLU A 36 -8.50 -7.75 13.99
N GLN A 37 -8.05 -6.68 14.65
CA GLN A 37 -6.64 -6.30 14.68
C GLN A 37 -5.70 -7.35 15.29
N PRO A 38 -6.05 -8.07 16.38
CA PRO A 38 -5.19 -9.11 16.93
C PRO A 38 -4.91 -10.25 15.94
N ALA A 39 -5.93 -10.66 15.17
CA ALA A 39 -5.79 -11.73 14.18
C ALA A 39 -4.89 -11.30 13.03
N GLN A 40 -5.07 -10.09 12.51
CA GLN A 40 -4.20 -9.53 11.46
C GLN A 40 -2.76 -9.39 11.94
N LEU A 41 -2.56 -8.89 13.17
CA LEU A 41 -1.23 -8.77 13.78
C LEU A 41 -0.55 -10.13 13.92
N ALA A 42 -1.29 -11.17 14.32
CA ALA A 42 -0.76 -12.53 14.44
C ALA A 42 -0.31 -13.09 13.08
N ILE A 43 -1.11 -12.90 12.02
CA ILE A 43 -0.75 -13.32 10.66
C ILE A 43 0.52 -12.60 10.20
N ILE A 44 0.61 -11.29 10.42
CA ILE A 44 1.79 -10.52 10.02
C ILE A 44 3.02 -11.00 10.79
N LYS A 45 2.93 -11.19 12.11
CA LYS A 45 4.02 -11.75 12.89
C LYS A 45 4.46 -13.12 12.37
N LEU A 46 3.52 -14.01 12.04
CA LEU A 46 3.81 -15.32 11.45
C LEU A 46 4.58 -15.19 10.12
N LEU A 47 4.15 -14.30 9.23
CA LEU A 47 4.86 -14.03 7.97
C LEU A 47 6.26 -13.44 8.21
N LEU A 48 6.38 -12.58 9.23
CA LEU A 48 7.66 -11.99 9.61
C LEU A 48 8.63 -13.00 10.21
N GLU A 49 8.11 -14.00 10.93
CA GLU A 49 8.89 -15.11 11.49
C GLU A 49 9.35 -16.09 10.41
N TRP A 50 8.56 -16.31 9.36
CA TRP A 50 8.93 -17.17 8.25
C TRP A 50 10.19 -16.64 7.52
N GLY A 51 10.37 -15.32 7.48
CA GLY A 51 11.59 -14.70 6.92
C GLY A 51 11.56 -14.58 5.38
N GLY A 52 12.69 -14.16 4.81
CA GLY A 52 12.86 -14.04 3.36
C GLY A 52 12.22 -12.79 2.71
N PHE A 53 11.75 -11.84 3.51
CA PHE A 53 11.21 -10.57 3.03
C PHE A 53 12.14 -9.41 3.42
N ASP A 54 12.31 -8.46 2.52
CA ASP A 54 12.96 -7.18 2.80
C ASP A 54 11.90 -6.07 2.76
N VAL A 55 11.72 -5.36 3.87
CA VAL A 55 10.76 -4.25 4.00
C VAL A 55 11.05 -3.09 3.04
N ARG A 56 12.27 -3.02 2.49
CA ARG A 56 12.67 -2.04 1.46
C ARG A 56 12.25 -2.42 0.05
N THR A 57 11.79 -3.65 -0.17
CA THR A 57 11.39 -4.13 -1.50
C THR A 57 10.29 -3.23 -2.06
N GLN A 58 10.49 -2.76 -3.29
CA GLN A 58 9.54 -1.93 -4.01
C GLN A 58 8.93 -2.72 -5.17
N ASP A 59 7.67 -2.46 -5.46
CA ASP A 59 7.02 -2.93 -6.69
C ASP A 59 7.30 -2.00 -7.89
N ILE A 60 6.63 -2.25 -9.02
CA ILE A 60 6.76 -1.48 -10.27
C ILE A 60 6.34 -0.01 -10.14
N ASP A 61 5.61 0.34 -9.08
CA ASP A 61 5.13 1.67 -8.77
C ASP A 61 5.91 2.32 -7.61
N GLY A 62 6.97 1.66 -7.13
CA GLY A 62 7.80 2.14 -6.02
C GLY A 62 7.16 1.95 -4.64
N ASN A 63 6.04 1.22 -4.56
CA ASN A 63 5.36 0.96 -3.29
C ASN A 63 6.09 -0.13 -2.52
N THR A 64 6.27 0.09 -1.22
CA THR A 64 6.74 -0.94 -0.29
C THR A 64 5.57 -1.60 0.42
N ALA A 65 5.81 -2.68 1.18
CA ALA A 65 4.78 -3.26 2.04
C ALA A 65 4.15 -2.21 3.00
N LEU A 66 4.97 -1.31 3.54
CA LEU A 66 4.51 -0.20 4.39
C LEU A 66 3.62 0.80 3.64
N TYR A 67 3.84 1.00 2.34
CA TYR A 67 2.95 1.82 1.51
C TYR A 67 1.55 1.23 1.43
N TYR A 68 1.44 -0.05 1.05
CA TYR A 68 0.14 -0.73 0.95
C TYR A 68 -0.62 -0.71 2.26
N LEU A 69 0.15 -0.83 3.35
CA LEU A 69 -0.40 -0.76 4.67
C LEU A 69 -0.95 0.65 4.99
N ALA A 70 -0.17 1.70 4.79
CA ALA A 70 -0.62 3.07 5.02
C ALA A 70 -1.78 3.51 4.11
N ALA A 71 -1.80 3.05 2.86
CA ALA A 71 -2.64 3.60 1.80
C ALA A 71 -3.89 2.79 1.47
N THR A 72 -3.99 1.52 1.90
CA THR A 72 -5.04 0.62 1.36
C THR A 72 -5.68 -0.23 2.44
N LEU A 73 -4.89 -0.77 3.36
CA LEU A 73 -5.38 -1.71 4.34
C LEU A 73 -5.89 -0.94 5.55
N ALA A 74 -7.08 -1.31 6.03
CA ALA A 74 -7.52 -0.93 7.36
C ALA A 74 -6.66 -1.72 8.36
N ILE A 75 -5.81 -1.07 9.14
CA ILE A 75 -4.81 -1.77 9.98
C ILE A 75 -4.78 -1.20 11.38
N GLY A 76 -4.44 -2.08 12.31
CA GLY A 76 -4.04 -1.67 13.63
C GLY A 76 -2.74 -0.88 13.68
N SER A 77 -2.73 0.12 14.56
CA SER A 77 -1.54 0.92 14.86
C SER A 77 -0.36 0.07 15.30
N GLU A 78 -0.62 -1.06 15.98
CA GLU A 78 0.42 -2.01 16.40
C GLU A 78 1.09 -2.74 15.25
N THR A 79 0.35 -3.10 14.21
CA THR A 79 0.92 -3.70 13.01
C THR A 79 1.90 -2.75 12.33
N VAL A 80 1.53 -1.47 12.20
CA VAL A 80 2.40 -0.44 11.62
C VAL A 80 3.66 -0.25 12.48
N LYS A 81 3.52 -0.28 13.82
CA LYS A 81 4.66 -0.19 14.74
C LYS A 81 5.63 -1.37 14.59
N VAL A 82 5.14 -2.59 14.47
CA VAL A 82 5.99 -3.79 14.28
C VAL A 82 6.85 -3.64 13.02
N LEU A 83 6.24 -3.28 11.89
CA LEU A 83 6.96 -3.15 10.62
C LEU A 83 7.92 -1.96 10.61
N ARG A 84 7.59 -0.86 11.29
CA ARG A 84 8.50 0.28 11.49
C ARG A 84 9.72 -0.08 12.34
N ALA A 85 9.59 -1.01 13.27
CA ALA A 85 10.67 -1.45 14.15
C ALA A 85 11.66 -2.41 13.46
N MET A 86 11.31 -2.93 12.29
CA MET A 86 12.19 -3.79 11.51
C MET A 86 13.41 -3.05 10.95
N ASN A 87 14.46 -3.81 10.62
CA ASN A 87 15.64 -3.25 9.96
C ASN A 87 15.23 -2.54 8.66
N GLY A 88 15.48 -1.23 8.57
CA GLY A 88 15.04 -0.40 7.45
C GLY A 88 13.60 0.09 7.48
N GLY A 89 12.75 -0.42 8.37
CA GLY A 89 11.35 -0.02 8.47
C GLY A 89 11.18 1.47 8.77
N LYS A 90 11.96 2.01 9.70
CA LYS A 90 11.96 3.45 10.04
C LYS A 90 12.39 4.33 8.86
N GLU A 91 13.37 3.90 8.08
CA GLU A 91 13.82 4.60 6.88
C GLU A 91 12.70 4.62 5.84
N VAL A 92 12.18 3.44 5.48
CA VAL A 92 11.08 3.29 4.51
C VAL A 92 9.88 4.15 4.89
N TRP A 93 9.49 4.14 6.17
CA TRP A 93 8.39 4.95 6.69
C TRP A 93 8.56 6.46 6.42
N GLN A 94 9.78 6.97 6.55
CA GLN A 94 10.07 8.41 6.50
C GLN A 94 10.50 8.91 5.13
N SER A 95 11.20 8.09 4.34
CA SER A 95 11.95 8.55 3.17
C SER A 95 11.70 7.77 1.88
N SER A 96 11.21 6.52 1.95
CA SER A 96 10.91 5.78 0.73
C SER A 96 9.70 6.41 0.05
N ARG A 97 9.88 6.73 -1.24
CA ARG A 97 8.86 7.40 -2.05
C ARG A 97 8.38 6.46 -3.14
N ASN A 98 7.07 6.40 -3.31
CA ASN A 98 6.47 5.75 -4.46
C ASN A 98 6.61 6.64 -5.71
N ARG A 99 6.07 6.19 -6.85
CA ARG A 99 6.02 6.94 -8.11
C ARG A 99 5.31 8.30 -8.01
N CYS A 100 4.49 8.51 -6.98
CA CYS A 100 3.84 9.78 -6.67
C CYS A 100 4.67 10.73 -5.79
N GLY A 101 5.87 10.33 -5.38
CA GLY A 101 6.72 11.13 -4.50
C GLY A 101 6.26 11.12 -3.03
N LEU A 102 5.28 10.29 -2.68
CA LEU A 102 4.69 10.20 -1.34
C LEU A 102 5.34 9.09 -0.53
N THR A 103 5.55 9.36 0.77
CA THR A 103 6.02 8.37 1.73
C THR A 103 4.84 7.67 2.43
N PRO A 104 5.05 6.46 3.00
CA PRO A 104 4.03 5.80 3.81
C PRO A 104 3.49 6.70 4.94
N LYS A 105 4.36 7.49 5.57
CA LYS A 105 3.97 8.46 6.60
C LYS A 105 2.99 9.51 6.09
N GLN A 106 3.28 10.11 4.94
CA GLN A 106 2.42 11.16 4.36
C GLN A 106 1.01 10.62 4.05
N LEU A 107 0.91 9.36 3.61
CA LEU A 107 -0.39 8.74 3.30
C LEU A 107 -1.24 8.41 4.53
N MET A 108 -0.60 8.21 5.69
CA MET A 108 -1.29 7.88 6.94
C MET A 108 -1.62 9.10 7.79
N GLU A 109 -0.78 10.15 7.75
CA GLU A 109 -0.87 11.33 8.62
C GLU A 109 -1.56 12.56 7.95
N GLU A 110 -1.85 12.54 6.64
CA GLU A 110 -2.70 13.53 5.92
C GLU A 110 -4.18 13.15 5.92
#